data_AF-A0A3D0LZF8-F1
#
_entry.id   AF-A0A3D0LZF8-F1
#
_cell.length_a   1.000
_cell.length_b   1.000
_cell.length_c   1.000
_cell.angle_alpha   90.00
_cell.angle_beta   90.00
_cell.angle_gamma   90.00
#
_symmetry.space_group_name_H-M   'P 1'
#
loop_
_entity.id
_entity.type
_entity.pdbx_description
1 polymer ?
#
loop_
_entity_poly.entity_id
_entity_poly.type
_entity_poly.pdbx_seq_one_letter_code
_entity_poly.pdbx_strand_id
1 'polypeptide(L)'
;MTKRTYERVLDAAVWAVCKAGWRYGFGADGDHLETMKDIEYALLCGYSMITLDCSKVICSIPESSAALKATYEKIPAAERWRIEAVYLPYEDRYRLGISYTSESLMRIAVCYYRCVEFAEKVYKSEIVKAGRAVDFEISLDETEFATLPEAHFFVANELSSRDVVITSMAPRFVGEFQKAIDYIGDLDDFKRDFSRHCKIADYFGYKISIHSGSDKFSVFPIIGERAKERMHLKTAGTSWLEAVRVIAMVDPDLYRIMHKNALKYFDDARKYYVVHADISQVRPLEDTPDKLLPEYLNQNDARQLLHITYGYQLADPDIRKRFFDAMDRYYAEYVRTLTAHIGKHVALLNIAERNKS
;
A
#
# COMPACT_ATOMS: atom_id res chain seq x y z
N MET A 1 6.73 7.92 -12.42
CA MET A 1 5.76 8.85 -13.05
C MET A 1 6.08 10.34 -12.86
N THR A 2 6.40 10.83 -11.66
CA THR A 2 6.59 12.29 -11.41
C THR A 2 7.97 12.85 -11.75
N LYS A 3 8.92 11.99 -12.16
CA LYS A 3 10.34 12.31 -12.40
C LYS A 3 11.05 12.96 -11.20
N ARG A 4 10.54 12.75 -9.98
CA ARG A 4 11.24 13.09 -8.73
C ARG A 4 12.21 11.99 -8.36
N THR A 5 13.23 12.35 -7.58
CA THR A 5 14.20 11.43 -6.99
C THR A 5 13.94 11.27 -5.49
N TYR A 6 14.58 10.28 -4.85
CA TYR A 6 14.41 10.01 -3.43
C TYR A 6 14.93 11.14 -2.54
N GLU A 7 16.03 11.79 -2.92
CA GLU A 7 16.56 12.96 -2.21
C GLU A 7 15.51 14.08 -2.17
N ARG A 8 14.86 14.37 -3.30
CA ARG A 8 13.80 15.41 -3.35
C ARG A 8 12.55 15.04 -2.56
N VAL A 9 12.31 13.77 -2.29
CA VAL A 9 11.21 13.33 -1.42
C VAL A 9 11.60 13.54 0.04
N LEU A 10 12.80 13.10 0.42
CA LEU A 10 13.32 13.30 1.77
C LEU A 10 13.48 14.79 2.13
N ASP A 11 14.03 15.60 1.22
CA ASP A 11 14.17 17.06 1.39
C ASP A 11 12.83 17.71 1.74
N ALA A 12 11.77 17.36 1.01
CA ALA A 12 10.44 17.91 1.23
C ALA A 12 9.91 17.57 2.64
N ALA A 13 10.16 16.35 3.12
CA ALA A 13 9.78 15.94 4.47
C ALA A 13 10.61 16.67 5.54
N VAL A 14 11.93 16.76 5.37
CA VAL A 14 12.84 17.50 6.27
C VAL A 14 12.43 18.96 6.38
N TRP A 15 12.19 19.64 5.27
CA TRP A 15 11.76 21.04 5.27
C TRP A 15 10.39 21.22 5.91
N ALA A 16 9.46 20.28 5.71
CA ALA A 16 8.14 20.33 6.35
C ALA A 16 8.24 20.23 7.87
N VAL A 17 9.01 19.28 8.41
CA VAL A 17 9.18 19.15 9.87
C VAL A 17 9.91 20.34 10.48
N CYS A 18 10.92 20.88 9.78
CA CYS A 18 11.62 22.09 10.21
C CYS A 18 10.67 23.30 10.26
N LYS A 19 9.90 23.53 9.19
CA LYS A 19 8.94 24.63 9.08
C LYS A 19 7.83 24.54 10.13
N ALA A 20 7.35 23.33 10.42
CA ALA A 20 6.32 23.08 11.42
C ALA A 20 6.84 23.10 12.87
N GLY A 21 8.16 23.18 13.08
CA GLY A 21 8.74 23.05 14.42
C GLY A 21 8.56 21.65 15.03
N TRP A 22 8.34 20.62 14.22
CA TRP A 22 8.12 19.25 14.68
C TRP A 22 9.45 18.64 15.20
N ARG A 23 9.41 18.00 16.37
CA ARG A 23 10.60 17.46 17.07
C ARG A 23 10.47 16.00 17.50
N TYR A 24 9.35 15.33 17.19
CA TYR A 24 9.07 13.96 17.63
C TYR A 24 9.59 12.88 16.67
N GLY A 25 10.39 13.26 15.66
CA GLY A 25 10.87 12.37 14.61
C GLY A 25 9.87 12.16 13.47
N PHE A 26 10.37 11.66 12.35
CA PHE A 26 9.61 11.18 11.20
C PHE A 26 10.39 10.07 10.50
N GLY A 27 9.71 9.20 9.76
CA GLY A 27 10.32 8.15 8.95
C GLY A 27 10.34 8.50 7.46
N ALA A 28 11.24 7.87 6.72
CA ALA A 28 11.29 7.92 5.26
C ALA A 28 11.24 6.50 4.70
N ASP A 29 10.21 6.21 3.91
CA ASP A 29 9.91 4.87 3.39
C ASP A 29 10.19 4.73 1.89
N GLY A 30 11.08 3.81 1.55
CA GLY A 30 11.38 3.39 0.19
C GLY A 30 10.31 2.39 -0.22
N ASP A 31 9.21 2.92 -0.73
CA ASP A 31 7.98 2.17 -0.99
C ASP A 31 8.04 1.37 -2.30
N HIS A 32 7.39 0.20 -2.32
CA HIS A 32 7.27 -0.72 -3.46
C HIS A 32 8.61 -0.99 -4.20
N LEU A 33 9.67 -1.31 -3.46
CA LEU A 33 10.98 -1.60 -4.03
C LEU A 33 11.07 -3.08 -4.45
N GLU A 34 11.42 -3.34 -5.71
CA GLU A 34 11.47 -4.71 -6.27
C GLU A 34 12.90 -5.18 -6.58
N THR A 35 13.86 -4.24 -6.68
CA THR A 35 15.22 -4.56 -7.12
C THR A 35 16.25 -4.18 -6.06
N MET A 36 17.33 -4.98 -5.99
CA MET A 36 18.48 -4.71 -5.12
C MET A 36 19.02 -3.30 -5.30
N LYS A 37 19.12 -2.85 -6.56
CA LYS A 37 19.66 -1.53 -6.91
C LYS A 37 18.81 -0.39 -6.35
N ASP A 38 17.49 -0.51 -6.40
CA ASP A 38 16.60 0.55 -5.89
C ASP A 38 16.59 0.57 -4.35
N ILE A 39 16.75 -0.61 -3.71
CA ILE A 39 16.93 -0.75 -2.26
C ILE A 39 18.25 -0.12 -1.80
N GLU A 40 19.36 -0.46 -2.45
CA GLU A 40 20.66 0.15 -2.22
C GLU A 40 20.58 1.68 -2.36
N TYR A 41 19.93 2.17 -3.41
CA TYR A 41 19.75 3.60 -3.64
C TYR A 41 18.93 4.27 -2.52
N ALA A 42 17.79 3.70 -2.11
CA ALA A 42 16.99 4.24 -1.02
C ALA A 42 17.78 4.27 0.31
N LEU A 43 18.52 3.20 0.62
CA LEU A 43 19.36 3.13 1.82
C LEU A 43 20.47 4.17 1.81
N LEU A 44 21.12 4.40 0.66
CA LEU A 44 22.13 5.44 0.45
C LEU A 44 21.55 6.85 0.62
N CYS A 45 20.30 7.07 0.21
CA CYS A 45 19.59 8.34 0.46
C CYS A 45 19.18 8.54 1.94
N GLY A 46 19.43 7.57 2.82
CA GLY A 46 19.13 7.68 4.25
C GLY A 46 17.71 7.28 4.63
N TYR A 47 16.99 6.54 3.77
CA TYR A 47 15.65 6.05 4.09
C TYR A 47 15.66 5.11 5.29
N SER A 48 14.76 5.35 6.25
CA SER A 48 14.68 4.62 7.51
C SER A 48 13.78 3.40 7.44
N MET A 49 13.00 3.26 6.36
CA MET A 49 12.10 2.15 6.10
C MET A 49 12.26 1.70 4.65
N ILE A 50 12.21 0.38 4.42
CA ILE A 50 12.28 -0.26 3.11
C ILE A 50 11.09 -1.22 3.00
N THR A 51 10.23 -0.99 2.01
CA THR A 51 9.15 -1.90 1.65
C THR A 51 9.54 -2.72 0.44
N LEU A 52 9.77 -4.01 0.67
CA LEU A 52 10.09 -4.96 -0.38
C LEU A 52 8.81 -5.47 -1.03
N ASP A 53 8.59 -5.09 -2.28
CA ASP A 53 7.51 -5.62 -3.09
C ASP A 53 7.89 -7.00 -3.64
N CYS A 54 7.16 -8.03 -3.22
CA CYS A 54 7.39 -9.40 -3.64
C CYS A 54 6.47 -9.87 -4.77
N SER A 55 5.57 -9.02 -5.30
CA SER A 55 4.58 -9.38 -6.31
C SER A 55 5.17 -10.06 -7.54
N LYS A 56 6.34 -9.60 -8.02
CA LYS A 56 7.04 -10.19 -9.19
C LYS A 56 7.66 -11.56 -8.94
N VAL A 57 7.93 -11.91 -7.69
CA VAL A 57 8.50 -13.22 -7.33
C VAL A 57 7.45 -14.20 -6.82
N ILE A 58 6.28 -13.70 -6.42
CA ILE A 58 5.10 -14.50 -6.12
C ILE A 58 4.58 -15.11 -7.42
N CYS A 59 4.48 -16.44 -7.45
CA CYS A 59 4.11 -17.17 -8.66
C CYS A 59 2.61 -17.48 -8.68
N SER A 60 2.02 -17.51 -9.87
CA SER A 60 0.66 -18.05 -10.05
C SER A 60 0.61 -19.54 -9.70
N ILE A 61 -0.51 -19.97 -9.14
CA ILE A 61 -0.71 -21.35 -8.74
C ILE A 61 -1.16 -22.14 -9.98
N PRO A 62 -0.46 -23.22 -10.37
CA PRO A 62 -0.89 -24.05 -11.48
C PRO A 62 -2.30 -24.64 -11.25
N GLU A 63 -3.13 -24.66 -12.29
CA GLU A 63 -4.51 -25.12 -12.19
C GLU A 63 -4.62 -26.64 -11.95
N SER A 64 -3.76 -27.45 -12.57
CA SER A 64 -3.80 -28.91 -12.44
C SER A 64 -2.88 -29.43 -11.34
N SER A 65 -3.31 -30.48 -10.64
CA SER A 65 -2.52 -31.13 -9.59
C SER A 65 -1.16 -31.65 -10.09
N ALA A 66 -1.09 -32.13 -11.33
CA ALA A 66 0.15 -32.59 -11.94
C ALA A 66 1.15 -31.43 -12.17
N ALA A 67 0.68 -30.29 -12.69
CA ALA A 67 1.51 -29.10 -12.89
C ALA A 67 1.93 -28.46 -11.56
N LEU A 68 1.05 -28.48 -10.56
CA LEU A 68 1.37 -28.04 -9.21
C LEU A 68 2.51 -28.87 -8.61
N LYS A 69 2.41 -30.20 -8.67
CA LYS A 69 3.45 -31.12 -8.19
C LYS A 69 4.78 -30.90 -8.91
N ALA A 70 4.76 -30.82 -10.24
CA ALA A 70 5.97 -30.58 -11.04
C ALA A 70 6.62 -29.21 -10.72
N THR A 71 5.82 -28.21 -10.36
CA THR A 71 6.34 -26.89 -9.95
C THR A 71 6.90 -26.95 -8.53
N TYR A 72 6.23 -27.63 -7.62
CA TYR A 72 6.72 -27.85 -6.25
C TYR A 72 8.05 -28.60 -6.25
N GLU A 73 8.21 -29.63 -7.09
CA GLU A 73 9.45 -30.40 -7.22
C GLU A 73 10.67 -29.59 -7.65
N LYS A 74 10.49 -28.36 -8.17
CA LYS A 74 11.59 -27.41 -8.44
C LYS A 74 12.17 -26.81 -7.16
N ILE A 75 11.43 -26.81 -6.05
CA ILE A 75 11.97 -26.47 -4.73
C ILE A 75 12.94 -27.59 -4.30
N PRO A 76 14.15 -27.25 -3.80
CA PRO A 76 15.13 -28.23 -3.37
C PRO A 76 14.52 -29.30 -2.44
N ALA A 77 14.89 -30.56 -2.63
CA ALA A 77 14.27 -31.68 -1.89
C ALA A 77 14.41 -31.53 -0.36
N ALA A 78 15.55 -31.04 0.11
CA ALA A 78 15.78 -30.77 1.54
C ALA A 78 14.81 -29.71 2.08
N GLU A 79 14.56 -28.64 1.33
CA GLU A 79 13.61 -27.59 1.72
C GLU A 79 12.16 -28.11 1.70
N ARG A 80 11.79 -28.92 0.70
CA ARG A 80 10.47 -29.56 0.68
C ARG A 80 10.24 -30.44 1.90
N TRP A 81 11.19 -31.31 2.24
CA TRP A 81 11.08 -32.16 3.42
C TRP A 81 10.98 -31.36 4.72
N ARG A 82 11.78 -30.28 4.86
CA ARG A 82 11.70 -29.39 6.02
C ARG A 82 10.33 -28.72 6.12
N ILE A 83 9.85 -28.14 5.01
CA ILE A 83 8.54 -27.51 4.91
C ILE A 83 7.44 -28.53 5.31
N GLU A 84 7.42 -29.70 4.71
CA GLU A 84 6.42 -30.74 5.01
C GLU A 84 6.47 -31.16 6.49
N ALA A 85 7.66 -31.37 7.05
CA ALA A 85 7.85 -31.75 8.45
C ALA A 85 7.41 -30.67 9.45
N VAL A 86 7.51 -29.38 9.08
CA VAL A 86 7.10 -28.27 9.92
C VAL A 86 5.59 -28.03 9.83
N TYR A 87 5.03 -27.96 8.62
CA TYR A 87 3.68 -27.44 8.41
C TYR A 87 2.58 -28.51 8.35
N LEU A 88 2.85 -29.73 7.87
CA LEU A 88 1.81 -30.78 7.83
C LEU A 88 1.34 -31.25 9.21
N PRO A 89 2.21 -31.41 10.23
CA PRO A 89 1.74 -31.70 11.59
C PRO A 89 1.29 -30.44 12.35
N TYR A 90 1.49 -29.24 11.80
CA TYR A 90 1.11 -27.99 12.46
C TYR A 90 -0.41 -27.85 12.49
N GLU A 91 -0.96 -27.90 13.69
CA GLU A 91 -2.38 -27.73 13.93
C GLU A 91 -2.59 -26.79 15.11
N ASP A 92 -2.87 -25.52 14.80
CA ASP A 92 -3.19 -24.51 15.79
C ASP A 92 -4.64 -24.07 15.61
N ARG A 93 -5.58 -24.94 16.01
CA ARG A 93 -7.01 -24.63 15.90
C ARG A 93 -7.47 -23.52 16.82
N TYR A 94 -6.82 -23.34 17.97
CA TYR A 94 -7.34 -22.50 19.05
C TYR A 94 -6.73 -21.10 19.11
N ARG A 95 -5.46 -20.90 18.74
CA ARG A 95 -4.83 -19.57 18.78
C ARG A 95 -4.99 -18.87 17.43
N LEU A 96 -4.43 -19.45 16.37
CA LEU A 96 -4.40 -18.83 15.04
C LEU A 96 -5.46 -19.37 14.06
N GLY A 97 -5.96 -20.59 14.29
CA GLY A 97 -6.87 -21.26 13.34
C GLY A 97 -6.16 -21.61 12.04
N ILE A 98 -4.95 -22.17 12.13
CA ILE A 98 -4.08 -22.50 10.99
C ILE A 98 -3.84 -24.00 10.95
N SER A 99 -3.99 -24.58 9.76
CA SER A 99 -3.74 -25.98 9.46
C SER A 99 -3.48 -26.15 7.97
N TYR A 100 -2.72 -27.18 7.60
CA TYR A 100 -2.36 -27.43 6.20
C TYR A 100 -2.74 -28.84 5.76
N THR A 101 -3.25 -28.96 4.55
CA THR A 101 -3.25 -30.23 3.83
C THR A 101 -1.99 -30.29 2.96
N SER A 102 -1.63 -31.49 2.48
CA SER A 102 -0.52 -31.63 1.53
C SER A 102 -0.70 -30.75 0.30
N GLU A 103 -1.93 -30.67 -0.23
CA GLU A 103 -2.22 -29.84 -1.40
C GLU A 103 -2.16 -28.34 -1.08
N SER A 104 -2.75 -27.89 0.04
CA SER A 104 -2.75 -26.45 0.37
C SER A 104 -1.33 -25.95 0.68
N LEU A 105 -0.52 -26.74 1.38
CA LEU A 105 0.89 -26.43 1.64
C LEU A 105 1.68 -26.35 0.34
N MET A 106 1.45 -27.29 -0.58
CA MET A 106 2.12 -27.30 -1.89
C MET A 106 1.81 -26.03 -2.69
N ARG A 107 0.53 -25.62 -2.73
CA ARG A 107 0.10 -24.37 -3.40
C ARG A 107 0.77 -23.14 -2.78
N ILE A 108 0.78 -23.06 -1.45
CA ILE A 108 1.41 -21.95 -0.71
C ILE A 108 2.93 -21.91 -0.96
N ALA A 109 3.61 -23.05 -0.83
CA ALA A 109 5.05 -23.11 -1.06
C ALA A 109 5.42 -22.73 -2.49
N VAL A 110 4.69 -23.23 -3.50
CA VAL A 110 4.91 -22.85 -4.91
C VAL A 110 4.73 -21.34 -5.12
N CYS A 111 3.75 -20.73 -4.46
CA CYS A 111 3.43 -19.33 -4.61
C CYS A 111 4.45 -18.42 -3.90
N TYR A 112 4.87 -18.78 -2.67
CA TYR A 112 5.58 -17.85 -1.77
C TYR A 112 7.03 -18.23 -1.45
N TYR A 113 7.52 -19.44 -1.75
CA TYR A 113 8.89 -19.84 -1.39
C TYR A 113 9.96 -18.88 -1.95
N ARG A 114 9.81 -18.47 -3.21
CA ARG A 114 10.73 -17.50 -3.85
C ARG A 114 10.66 -16.09 -3.24
N CYS A 115 9.49 -15.70 -2.73
CA CYS A 115 9.35 -14.45 -1.97
C CYS A 115 10.20 -14.52 -0.70
N VAL A 116 10.17 -15.64 0.03
CA VAL A 116 10.97 -15.79 1.24
C VAL A 116 12.48 -15.79 0.93
N GLU A 117 12.92 -16.52 -0.09
CA GLU A 117 14.34 -16.50 -0.51
C GLU A 117 14.81 -15.09 -0.87
N PHE A 118 13.96 -14.33 -1.58
CA PHE A 118 14.29 -12.98 -1.99
C PHE A 118 14.35 -12.02 -0.79
N ALA A 119 13.37 -12.09 0.10
CA ALA A 119 13.33 -11.30 1.33
C ALA A 119 14.52 -11.60 2.25
N GLU A 120 14.88 -12.88 2.43
CA GLU A 120 16.08 -13.28 3.17
C GLU A 120 17.33 -12.68 2.56
N LYS A 121 17.49 -12.78 1.24
CA LYS A 121 18.62 -12.21 0.53
C LYS A 121 18.72 -10.71 0.77
N VAL A 122 17.64 -9.97 0.52
CA VAL A 122 17.59 -8.50 0.72
C VAL A 122 17.93 -8.15 2.17
N TYR A 123 17.32 -8.83 3.14
CA TYR A 123 17.56 -8.57 4.55
C TYR A 123 19.02 -8.74 4.92
N LYS A 124 19.63 -9.88 4.56
CA LYS A 124 21.03 -10.19 4.92
C LYS A 124 22.03 -9.34 4.16
N SER A 125 21.74 -8.99 2.90
CA SER A 125 22.70 -8.31 2.03
C SER A 125 22.59 -6.79 2.06
N GLU A 126 21.42 -6.22 2.35
CA GLU A 126 21.20 -4.77 2.33
C GLU A 126 20.81 -4.24 3.71
N ILE A 127 19.74 -4.78 4.31
CA ILE A 127 19.17 -4.25 5.55
C ILE A 127 20.16 -4.37 6.72
N VAL A 128 20.73 -5.56 6.94
CA VAL A 128 21.74 -5.78 7.99
C VAL A 128 23.03 -5.01 7.68
N LYS A 129 23.45 -4.97 6.41
CA LYS A 129 24.67 -4.28 6.00
C LYS A 129 24.60 -2.76 6.11
N ALA A 130 23.39 -2.18 6.14
CA ALA A 130 23.19 -0.74 6.31
C ALA A 130 23.79 -0.21 7.63
N GLY A 131 24.04 -1.08 8.63
CA GLY A 131 24.75 -0.72 9.86
C GLY A 131 23.98 0.25 10.76
N ARG A 132 22.67 0.40 10.54
CA ARG A 132 21.74 1.25 11.29
C ARG A 132 20.37 0.58 11.36
N ALA A 133 19.51 1.07 12.24
CA ALA A 133 18.12 0.64 12.26
C ALA A 133 17.43 0.99 10.92
N VAL A 134 16.76 0.00 10.34
CA VAL A 134 15.94 0.12 9.14
C VAL A 134 14.69 -0.71 9.39
N ASP A 135 13.53 -0.07 9.28
CA ASP A 135 12.27 -0.79 9.29
C ASP A 135 12.13 -1.58 7.98
N PHE A 136 11.93 -2.88 8.08
CA PHE A 136 11.83 -3.75 6.90
C PHE A 136 10.42 -4.30 6.77
N GLU A 137 9.74 -3.94 5.68
CA GLU A 137 8.39 -4.37 5.38
C GLU A 137 8.35 -5.32 4.19
N ILE A 138 7.51 -6.36 4.28
CA ILE A 138 7.24 -7.29 3.19
C ILE A 138 5.85 -7.02 2.59
N SER A 139 5.81 -6.69 1.31
CA SER A 139 4.56 -6.46 0.57
C SER A 139 4.13 -7.69 -0.21
N LEU A 140 2.90 -8.15 0.04
CA LEU A 140 2.22 -9.26 -0.64
C LEU A 140 0.88 -8.82 -1.27
N ASP A 141 0.61 -7.50 -1.34
CA ASP A 141 -0.69 -6.92 -1.67
C ASP A 141 -1.00 -6.83 -3.17
N GLU A 142 0.03 -6.75 -4.00
CA GLU A 142 -0.10 -6.68 -5.48
C GLU A 142 -0.17 -8.06 -6.15
N THR A 143 -0.92 -8.98 -5.54
CA THR A 143 -1.23 -10.30 -6.10
C THR A 143 -2.63 -10.34 -6.71
N GLU A 144 -2.93 -11.36 -7.52
CA GLU A 144 -4.27 -11.55 -8.09
C GLU A 144 -5.29 -11.90 -7.00
N PHE A 145 -4.93 -12.85 -6.12
CA PHE A 145 -5.80 -13.38 -5.08
C PHE A 145 -5.41 -12.86 -3.70
N ALA A 146 -6.43 -12.69 -2.85
CA ALA A 146 -6.24 -12.36 -1.44
C ALA A 146 -5.27 -13.34 -0.75
N THR A 147 -4.39 -12.81 0.09
CA THR A 147 -3.42 -13.59 0.83
C THR A 147 -4.15 -14.42 1.87
N LEU A 148 -4.14 -15.74 1.73
CA LEU A 148 -4.71 -16.62 2.76
C LEU A 148 -3.96 -16.45 4.09
N PRO A 149 -4.65 -16.51 5.26
CA PRO A 149 -3.98 -16.49 6.56
C PRO A 149 -2.91 -17.59 6.71
N GLU A 150 -3.12 -18.76 6.12
CA GLU A 150 -2.14 -19.86 6.06
C GLU A 150 -0.89 -19.47 5.23
N ALA A 151 -1.06 -18.67 4.18
CA ALA A 151 0.05 -18.15 3.39
C ALA A 151 0.81 -17.05 4.15
N HIS A 152 0.09 -16.14 4.81
CA HIS A 152 0.70 -15.13 5.69
C HIS A 152 1.52 -15.81 6.79
N PHE A 153 0.95 -16.78 7.52
CA PHE A 153 1.68 -17.54 8.54
C PHE A 153 2.91 -18.25 7.97
N PHE A 154 2.78 -18.90 6.81
CA PHE A 154 3.89 -19.57 6.14
C PHE A 154 5.04 -18.59 5.87
N VAL A 155 4.78 -17.45 5.21
CA VAL A 155 5.81 -16.45 4.91
C VAL A 155 6.47 -15.94 6.18
N ALA A 156 5.68 -15.57 7.19
CA ALA A 156 6.21 -15.05 8.45
C ALA A 156 7.06 -16.07 9.22
N ASN A 157 6.60 -17.32 9.32
CA ASN A 157 7.32 -18.39 9.99
C ASN A 157 8.62 -18.75 9.25
N GLU A 158 8.55 -18.83 7.93
CA GLU A 158 9.69 -19.09 7.07
C GLU A 158 10.76 -17.98 7.15
N LEU A 159 10.36 -16.72 7.23
CA LEU A 159 11.27 -15.58 7.46
C LEU A 159 11.89 -15.63 8.86
N SER A 160 11.07 -15.84 9.89
CA SER A 160 11.54 -15.94 11.27
C SER A 160 12.54 -17.08 11.45
N SER A 161 12.32 -18.23 10.81
CA SER A 161 13.23 -19.39 10.88
C SER A 161 14.59 -19.16 10.22
N ARG A 162 14.69 -18.11 9.37
CA ARG A 162 15.90 -17.69 8.66
C ARG A 162 16.56 -16.46 9.29
N ASP A 163 16.15 -16.11 10.51
CA ASP A 163 16.58 -14.92 11.26
C ASP A 163 16.31 -13.59 10.53
N VAL A 164 15.25 -13.54 9.70
CA VAL A 164 14.79 -12.32 9.05
C VAL A 164 13.80 -11.60 9.97
N VAL A 165 14.17 -10.42 10.42
CA VAL A 165 13.32 -9.57 11.26
C VAL A 165 12.59 -8.58 10.38
N ILE A 166 11.25 -8.57 10.48
CA ILE A 166 10.39 -7.63 9.75
C ILE A 166 9.68 -6.71 10.72
N THR A 167 9.50 -5.45 10.32
CA THR A 167 8.71 -4.45 11.05
C THR A 167 7.22 -4.59 10.73
N SER A 168 6.88 -4.93 9.50
CA SER A 168 5.51 -5.10 9.04
C SER A 168 5.37 -6.03 7.85
N MET A 169 4.14 -6.50 7.63
CA MET A 169 3.75 -7.23 6.43
C MET A 169 2.47 -6.63 5.88
N ALA A 170 2.38 -6.47 4.55
CA ALA A 170 1.20 -5.98 3.85
C ALA A 170 0.55 -7.11 3.02
N PRO A 171 -0.42 -7.87 3.57
CA PRO A 171 -1.19 -8.84 2.80
C PRO A 171 -2.14 -8.17 1.82
N ARG A 172 -2.54 -8.91 0.78
CA ARG A 172 -3.74 -8.59 0.00
C ARG A 172 -4.97 -9.05 0.76
N PHE A 173 -5.77 -8.14 1.30
CA PHE A 173 -7.01 -8.49 1.99
C PHE A 173 -8.11 -8.92 1.02
N VAL A 174 -9.13 -9.61 1.54
CA VAL A 174 -10.37 -9.87 0.80
C VAL A 174 -11.07 -8.56 0.38
N GLY A 175 -11.89 -8.64 -0.67
CA GLY A 175 -12.50 -7.48 -1.33
C GLY A 175 -11.47 -6.68 -2.13
N GLU A 176 -11.75 -5.39 -2.35
CA GLU A 176 -10.91 -4.54 -3.19
C GLU A 176 -10.53 -3.22 -2.50
N PHE A 177 -9.23 -2.94 -2.53
CA PHE A 177 -8.62 -1.71 -2.02
C PHE A 177 -8.20 -0.80 -3.18
N GLN A 178 -9.17 -0.39 -3.99
CA GLN A 178 -8.87 0.49 -5.13
C GLN A 178 -8.41 1.88 -4.68
N LYS A 179 -7.63 2.55 -5.53
CA LYS A 179 -7.16 3.91 -5.24
C LYS A 179 -8.36 4.89 -5.20
N ALA A 180 -8.25 5.90 -4.34
CA ALA A 180 -9.18 7.04 -4.20
C ALA A 180 -10.61 6.79 -3.70
N ILE A 181 -11.03 5.55 -3.51
CA ILE A 181 -12.42 5.21 -3.11
C ILE A 181 -12.45 4.36 -1.85
N ASP A 182 -13.65 4.19 -1.28
CA ASP A 182 -13.88 3.31 -0.15
C ASP A 182 -13.71 1.83 -0.55
N TYR A 183 -13.64 0.96 0.46
CA TYR A 183 -13.56 -0.48 0.30
C TYR A 183 -14.76 -1.03 -0.49
N ILE A 184 -14.51 -1.98 -1.38
CA ILE A 184 -15.54 -2.72 -2.11
C ILE A 184 -15.50 -4.17 -1.65
N GLY A 185 -16.59 -4.63 -1.05
CA GLY A 185 -16.74 -6.02 -0.60
C GLY A 185 -17.63 -6.11 0.63
N ASP A 186 -17.73 -7.32 1.19
CA ASP A 186 -18.47 -7.56 2.43
C ASP A 186 -17.61 -7.17 3.65
N LEU A 187 -18.20 -6.40 4.57
CA LEU A 187 -17.49 -5.88 5.75
C LEU A 187 -17.28 -6.95 6.83
N ASP A 188 -18.18 -7.93 6.93
CA ASP A 188 -18.04 -9.03 7.88
C ASP A 188 -16.97 -10.01 7.41
N ASP A 189 -16.89 -10.26 6.10
CA ASP A 189 -15.82 -11.03 5.48
C ASP A 189 -14.46 -10.37 5.72
N PHE A 190 -14.35 -9.06 5.44
CA PHE A 190 -13.14 -8.30 5.74
C PHE A 190 -12.79 -8.37 7.23
N LYS A 191 -13.77 -8.18 8.13
CA LYS A 191 -13.54 -8.24 9.57
C LYS A 191 -13.00 -9.59 10.02
N ARG A 192 -13.55 -10.70 9.51
CA ARG A 192 -13.09 -12.05 9.84
C ARG A 192 -11.68 -12.30 9.31
N ASP A 193 -11.43 -11.95 8.06
CA ASP A 193 -10.13 -12.12 7.39
C ASP A 193 -9.02 -11.28 8.05
N PHE A 194 -9.25 -9.96 8.15
CA PHE A 194 -8.33 -9.01 8.78
C PHE A 194 -8.00 -9.39 10.23
N SER A 195 -8.98 -9.89 10.99
CA SER A 195 -8.75 -10.37 12.36
C SER A 195 -7.79 -11.56 12.42
N ARG A 196 -7.82 -12.48 11.45
CA ARG A 196 -6.88 -13.61 11.37
C ARG A 196 -5.47 -13.10 11.07
N HIS A 197 -5.33 -12.16 10.15
CA HIS A 197 -4.04 -11.54 9.85
C HIS A 197 -3.45 -10.75 11.02
N CYS A 198 -4.27 -10.02 11.78
CA CYS A 198 -3.81 -9.33 12.99
C CYS A 198 -3.28 -10.32 14.04
N LYS A 199 -3.98 -11.45 14.26
CA LYS A 199 -3.52 -12.49 15.20
C LYS A 199 -2.16 -13.08 14.79
N ILE A 200 -1.93 -13.27 13.49
CA ILE A 200 -0.64 -13.74 12.98
C ILE A 200 0.45 -12.69 13.21
N ALA A 201 0.18 -11.42 12.90
CA ALA A 201 1.12 -10.32 13.14
C ALA A 201 1.47 -10.16 14.63
N ASP A 202 0.48 -10.28 15.52
CA ASP A 202 0.66 -10.27 16.97
C ASP A 202 1.52 -11.43 17.44
N TYR A 203 1.30 -12.64 16.90
CA TYR A 203 2.06 -13.85 17.23
C TYR A 203 3.56 -13.69 16.90
N PHE A 204 3.88 -13.12 15.74
CA PHE A 204 5.27 -12.95 15.28
C PHE A 204 5.92 -11.65 15.73
N GLY A 205 5.18 -10.71 16.30
CA GLY A 205 5.80 -9.51 16.84
C GLY A 205 5.96 -8.33 15.86
N TYR A 206 5.37 -8.38 14.65
CA TYR A 206 5.35 -7.23 13.71
C TYR A 206 3.98 -6.54 13.60
N LYS A 207 3.89 -5.47 12.77
CA LYS A 207 2.65 -4.73 12.49
C LYS A 207 1.96 -5.22 11.23
N ILE A 208 0.64 -5.16 11.18
CA ILE A 208 -0.10 -5.32 9.92
C ILE A 208 -0.02 -4.01 9.12
N SER A 209 0.35 -4.08 7.85
CA SER A 209 0.41 -2.92 6.96
C SER A 209 -0.75 -2.93 5.98
N ILE A 210 -1.35 -1.75 5.77
CA ILE A 210 -2.51 -1.55 4.92
C ILE A 210 -2.09 -0.60 3.79
N HIS A 211 -1.89 -1.18 2.62
CA HIS A 211 -1.61 -0.47 1.39
C HIS A 211 -2.90 0.03 0.74
N SER A 212 -2.76 1.04 -0.14
CA SER A 212 -3.92 1.75 -0.72
C SER A 212 -4.91 2.23 0.35
N GLY A 213 -4.38 2.59 1.52
CA GLY A 213 -5.13 2.76 2.76
C GLY A 213 -5.92 4.06 2.85
N SER A 214 -5.76 5.00 1.90
CA SER A 214 -6.59 6.20 1.90
C SER A 214 -8.02 5.92 1.48
N ASP A 215 -8.94 6.72 2.02
CA ASP A 215 -10.36 6.78 1.69
C ASP A 215 -11.19 5.52 2.04
N LYS A 216 -10.58 4.53 2.71
CA LYS A 216 -11.20 3.28 3.17
C LYS A 216 -12.04 3.47 4.45
N PHE A 217 -12.90 4.49 4.46
CA PHE A 217 -13.60 4.94 5.65
C PHE A 217 -14.48 3.87 6.29
N SER A 218 -15.12 3.01 5.49
CA SER A 218 -15.99 1.93 5.99
C SER A 218 -15.23 0.87 6.81
N VAL A 219 -13.95 0.62 6.49
CA VAL A 219 -13.14 -0.41 7.16
C VAL A 219 -12.21 0.15 8.24
N PHE A 220 -12.02 1.47 8.34
CA PHE A 220 -11.17 2.07 9.38
C PHE A 220 -11.59 1.73 10.82
N PRO A 221 -12.89 1.70 11.19
CA PRO A 221 -13.27 1.27 12.54
C PRO A 221 -12.84 -0.18 12.83
N ILE A 222 -12.95 -1.07 11.84
CA ILE A 222 -12.52 -2.47 11.95
C ILE A 222 -10.99 -2.54 12.06
N ILE A 223 -10.27 -1.82 11.20
CA ILE A 223 -8.80 -1.78 11.20
C ILE A 223 -8.30 -1.28 12.55
N GLY A 224 -8.84 -0.15 13.01
CA GLY A 224 -8.55 0.41 14.31
C GLY A 224 -8.79 -0.60 15.43
N GLU A 225 -9.99 -1.16 15.54
CA GLU A 225 -10.37 -2.13 16.58
C GLU A 225 -9.42 -3.34 16.61
N ARG A 226 -9.10 -3.91 15.44
CA ARG A 226 -8.43 -5.21 15.33
C ARG A 226 -6.91 -5.12 15.38
N ALA A 227 -6.31 -4.13 14.73
CA ALA A 227 -4.86 -3.97 14.69
C ALA A 227 -4.31 -3.21 15.91
N LYS A 228 -5.17 -2.53 16.68
CA LYS A 228 -4.77 -1.73 17.85
C LYS A 228 -3.63 -0.77 17.48
N GLU A 229 -2.52 -0.78 18.23
CA GLU A 229 -1.34 0.05 17.96
C GLU A 229 -0.38 -0.57 16.94
N ARG A 230 -0.65 -1.81 16.49
CA ARG A 230 0.25 -2.62 15.67
C ARG A 230 -0.12 -2.54 14.19
N MET A 231 -0.28 -1.31 13.69
CA MET A 231 -0.62 -1.06 12.30
C MET A 231 0.31 -0.08 11.60
N HIS A 232 0.39 -0.20 10.28
CA HIS A 232 0.93 0.81 9.39
C HIS A 232 -0.10 1.08 8.29
N LEU A 233 -0.48 2.35 8.04
CA LEU A 233 -1.45 2.71 7.01
C LEU A 233 -0.76 3.62 5.99
N LYS A 234 -0.75 3.21 4.72
CA LYS A 234 -0.12 4.01 3.66
C LYS A 234 -1.14 4.86 2.92
N THR A 235 -0.86 6.16 2.86
CA THR A 235 -1.61 7.13 2.05
C THR A 235 -0.63 7.90 1.16
N ALA A 236 -1.00 8.15 -0.09
CA ALA A 236 -0.19 8.97 -1.00
C ALA A 236 -1.07 9.83 -1.92
N GLY A 237 -1.78 9.19 -2.85
CA GLY A 237 -2.51 9.91 -3.90
C GLY A 237 -3.73 10.69 -3.42
N THR A 238 -4.30 10.41 -2.24
CA THR A 238 -5.36 11.27 -1.69
C THR A 238 -4.85 12.68 -1.36
N SER A 239 -3.59 12.83 -0.93
CA SER A 239 -2.98 14.15 -0.71
C SER A 239 -2.88 14.94 -2.02
N TRP A 240 -2.64 14.25 -3.14
CA TRP A 240 -2.73 14.83 -4.48
C TRP A 240 -4.18 15.25 -4.81
N LEU A 241 -5.18 14.42 -4.53
CA LEU A 241 -6.58 14.76 -4.77
C LEU A 241 -7.04 15.98 -3.97
N GLU A 242 -6.56 16.15 -2.74
CA GLU A 242 -6.89 17.33 -1.93
C GLU A 242 -6.21 18.60 -2.46
N ALA A 243 -5.03 18.49 -3.09
CA ALA A 243 -4.44 19.60 -3.85
C ALA A 243 -5.27 19.93 -5.09
N VAL A 244 -5.74 18.92 -5.84
CA VAL A 244 -6.66 19.11 -6.97
C VAL A 244 -7.99 19.73 -6.54
N ARG A 245 -8.50 19.37 -5.35
CA ARG A 245 -9.69 20.00 -4.76
C ARG A 245 -9.48 21.50 -4.54
N VAL A 246 -8.31 21.91 -4.03
CA VAL A 246 -7.99 23.33 -3.89
C VAL A 246 -7.98 24.02 -5.24
N ILE A 247 -7.35 23.43 -6.27
CA ILE A 247 -7.39 23.97 -7.64
C ILE A 247 -8.84 24.14 -8.12
N ALA A 248 -9.71 23.14 -7.93
CA ALA A 248 -11.12 23.22 -8.30
C ALA A 248 -11.87 24.38 -7.61
N MET A 249 -11.44 24.78 -6.41
CA MET A 249 -12.03 25.87 -5.65
C MET A 249 -11.52 27.25 -6.05
N VAL A 250 -10.24 27.38 -6.44
CA VAL A 250 -9.54 28.68 -6.55
C VAL A 250 -9.05 29.01 -7.96
N ASP A 251 -8.91 28.02 -8.83
CA ASP A 251 -8.56 28.18 -10.26
C ASP A 251 -9.39 27.17 -11.10
N PRO A 252 -10.70 27.45 -11.30
CA PRO A 252 -11.59 26.63 -12.13
C PRO A 252 -11.07 26.35 -13.53
N ASP A 253 -10.39 27.33 -14.14
CA ASP A 253 -9.83 27.18 -15.49
C ASP A 253 -8.73 26.13 -15.51
N LEU A 254 -7.80 26.17 -14.55
CA LEU A 254 -6.77 25.13 -14.42
C LEU A 254 -7.40 23.77 -14.12
N TYR A 255 -8.39 23.71 -13.23
CA TYR A 255 -9.08 22.45 -12.94
C TYR A 255 -9.69 21.84 -14.20
N ARG A 256 -10.37 22.66 -15.03
CA ARG A 256 -10.97 22.20 -16.28
C ARG A 256 -9.93 21.64 -17.25
N ILE A 257 -8.77 22.30 -17.37
CA ILE A 257 -7.65 21.81 -18.18
C ILE A 257 -7.14 20.47 -17.64
N MET A 258 -6.92 20.37 -16.33
CA MET A 258 -6.47 19.13 -15.68
C MET A 258 -7.46 17.99 -15.87
N HIS A 259 -8.76 18.25 -15.70
CA HIS A 259 -9.82 17.26 -15.87
C HIS A 259 -9.87 16.76 -17.33
N LYS A 260 -9.82 17.65 -18.31
CA LYS A 260 -9.75 17.27 -19.74
C LYS A 260 -8.51 16.46 -20.06
N ASN A 261 -7.37 16.84 -19.49
CA ASN A 261 -6.12 16.11 -19.62
C ASN A 261 -6.21 14.71 -18.99
N ALA A 262 -6.92 14.59 -17.86
CA ALA A 262 -7.16 13.30 -17.20
C ALA A 262 -8.00 12.38 -18.10
N LEU A 263 -9.11 12.89 -18.66
CA LEU A 263 -9.96 12.14 -19.59
C LEU A 263 -9.17 11.63 -20.80
N LYS A 264 -8.29 12.48 -21.36
CA LYS A 264 -7.44 12.14 -22.50
C LYS A 264 -6.48 10.97 -22.21
N TYR A 265 -5.90 10.91 -21.02
CA TYR A 265 -4.86 9.93 -20.66
C TYR A 265 -5.35 8.81 -19.74
N PHE A 266 -6.65 8.70 -19.50
CA PHE A 266 -7.21 7.75 -18.55
C PHE A 266 -6.87 6.30 -18.92
N ASP A 267 -7.01 5.92 -20.19
CA ASP A 267 -6.71 4.57 -20.68
C ASP A 267 -5.24 4.19 -20.55
N ASP A 268 -4.34 5.16 -20.72
CA ASP A 268 -2.92 4.94 -20.52
C ASP A 268 -2.56 4.83 -19.03
N ALA A 269 -3.26 5.55 -18.15
CA ALA A 269 -3.07 5.46 -16.71
C ALA A 269 -3.58 4.12 -16.14
N ARG A 270 -4.67 3.56 -16.69
CA ARG A 270 -5.22 2.25 -16.29
C ARG A 270 -4.26 1.08 -16.49
N LYS A 271 -3.22 1.23 -17.32
CA LYS A 271 -2.16 0.22 -17.49
C LYS A 271 -1.28 0.06 -16.25
N TYR A 272 -1.28 1.05 -15.35
CA TYR A 272 -0.44 1.08 -14.16
C TYR A 272 -1.22 0.93 -12.86
N TYR A 273 -2.55 1.05 -12.91
CA TYR A 273 -3.42 1.03 -11.74
C TYR A 273 -4.70 0.27 -12.05
N VAL A 274 -5.04 -0.69 -11.18
CA VAL A 274 -6.33 -1.39 -11.24
C VAL A 274 -7.39 -0.49 -10.62
N VAL A 275 -8.27 0.07 -11.45
CA VAL A 275 -9.44 0.87 -11.06
C VAL A 275 -10.65 0.52 -11.94
N HIS A 276 -11.85 0.61 -11.39
CA HIS A 276 -13.11 0.30 -12.09
C HIS A 276 -13.91 1.53 -12.51
N ALA A 277 -13.31 2.73 -12.47
CA ALA A 277 -14.03 3.98 -12.79
C ALA A 277 -14.75 3.91 -14.14
N ASP A 278 -16.04 4.22 -14.13
CA ASP A 278 -16.88 4.38 -15.30
C ASP A 278 -16.99 5.87 -15.65
N ILE A 279 -16.28 6.27 -16.71
CA ILE A 279 -16.24 7.66 -17.17
C ILE A 279 -17.62 8.16 -17.60
N SER A 280 -18.54 7.27 -17.99
CA SER A 280 -19.92 7.69 -18.32
C SER A 280 -20.71 8.18 -17.11
N GLN A 281 -20.27 7.84 -15.88
CA GLN A 281 -20.85 8.36 -14.63
C GLN A 281 -20.28 9.73 -14.25
N VAL A 282 -19.17 10.15 -14.86
CA VAL A 282 -18.59 11.47 -14.61
C VAL A 282 -19.41 12.53 -15.35
N ARG A 283 -19.99 13.47 -14.60
CA ARG A 283 -20.79 14.55 -15.17
C ARG A 283 -20.00 15.30 -16.26
N PRO A 284 -20.61 15.65 -17.41
CA PRO A 284 -19.96 16.47 -18.42
C PRO A 284 -19.42 17.78 -17.84
N LEU A 285 -18.15 18.06 -18.16
CA LEU A 285 -17.43 19.20 -17.61
C LEU A 285 -17.99 20.52 -18.16
N GLU A 286 -18.35 20.52 -19.44
CA GLU A 286 -18.90 21.64 -20.21
C GLU A 286 -20.19 22.20 -19.58
N ASP A 287 -21.01 21.32 -19.00
CA ASP A 287 -22.30 21.67 -18.41
C ASP A 287 -22.24 21.94 -16.91
N THR A 288 -21.06 21.78 -16.29
CA THR A 288 -20.88 21.92 -14.85
C THR A 288 -20.42 23.33 -14.52
N PRO A 289 -21.16 24.16 -13.75
CA PRO A 289 -20.70 25.47 -13.31
C PRO A 289 -19.45 25.40 -12.44
N ASP A 290 -18.59 26.42 -12.50
CA ASP A 290 -17.30 26.46 -11.77
C ASP A 290 -17.43 26.18 -10.27
N LYS A 291 -18.47 26.74 -9.64
CA LYS A 291 -18.77 26.53 -8.22
C LYS A 291 -19.04 25.08 -7.82
N LEU A 292 -19.35 24.21 -8.80
CA LEU A 292 -19.63 22.79 -8.58
C LEU A 292 -18.46 21.88 -8.95
N LEU A 293 -17.34 22.41 -9.48
CA LEU A 293 -16.17 21.61 -9.82
C LEU A 293 -15.57 20.85 -8.61
N PRO A 294 -15.55 21.39 -7.38
CA PRO A 294 -15.06 20.64 -6.23
C PRO A 294 -15.85 19.34 -5.94
N GLU A 295 -17.11 19.24 -6.39
CA GLU A 295 -17.96 18.06 -6.15
C GLU A 295 -17.47 16.81 -6.89
N TYR A 296 -16.72 16.95 -7.97
CA TYR A 296 -16.05 15.81 -8.61
C TYR A 296 -15.11 15.07 -7.65
N LEU A 297 -14.49 15.78 -6.70
CA LEU A 297 -13.58 15.19 -5.72
C LEU A 297 -14.32 14.48 -4.57
N ASN A 298 -15.66 14.39 -4.65
CA ASN A 298 -16.53 13.59 -3.79
C ASN A 298 -17.14 12.39 -4.53
N GLN A 299 -16.92 12.28 -5.85
CA GLN A 299 -17.48 11.22 -6.70
C GLN A 299 -16.42 10.17 -7.01
N ASN A 300 -16.75 8.88 -6.87
CA ASN A 300 -15.79 7.79 -7.02
C ASN A 300 -15.05 7.81 -8.36
N ASP A 301 -15.79 7.84 -9.47
CA ASP A 301 -15.21 7.74 -10.82
C ASP A 301 -14.30 8.93 -11.15
N ALA A 302 -14.75 10.15 -10.81
CA ALA A 302 -13.97 11.36 -11.04
C ALA A 302 -12.72 11.43 -10.12
N ARG A 303 -12.82 10.95 -8.88
CA ARG A 303 -11.66 10.82 -7.99
C ARG A 303 -10.64 9.83 -8.55
N GLN A 304 -11.08 8.66 -9.01
CA GLN A 304 -10.17 7.68 -9.61
C GLN A 304 -9.50 8.21 -10.88
N LEU A 305 -10.28 8.85 -11.77
CA LEU A 305 -9.79 9.53 -12.98
C LEU A 305 -8.65 10.51 -12.65
N LEU A 306 -8.84 11.39 -11.67
CA LEU A 306 -7.86 12.40 -11.27
C LEU A 306 -6.70 11.81 -10.48
N HIS A 307 -6.93 10.72 -9.74
CA HIS A 307 -5.91 10.09 -8.91
C HIS A 307 -4.84 9.40 -9.75
N ILE A 308 -5.24 8.58 -10.73
CA ILE A 308 -4.28 7.76 -11.48
C ILE A 308 -3.56 8.55 -12.60
N THR A 309 -4.10 9.71 -12.98
CA THR A 309 -3.53 10.53 -14.08
C THR A 309 -2.52 11.58 -13.62
N TYR A 310 -2.20 11.67 -12.32
CA TYR A 310 -1.25 12.64 -11.74
C TYR A 310 0.09 12.74 -12.49
N GLY A 311 0.64 11.61 -12.96
CA GLY A 311 1.87 11.58 -13.74
C GLY A 311 1.77 12.34 -15.07
N TYR A 312 0.65 12.20 -15.76
CA TYR A 312 0.36 12.89 -17.02
C TYR A 312 0.08 14.38 -16.79
N GLN A 313 -0.55 14.74 -15.66
CA GLN A 313 -0.73 16.14 -15.28
C GLN A 313 0.62 16.83 -15.05
N LEU A 314 1.48 16.20 -14.26
CA LEU A 314 2.77 16.78 -13.88
C LEU A 314 3.84 16.68 -14.97
N ALA A 315 3.59 15.92 -16.04
CA ALA A 315 4.43 15.85 -17.22
C ALA A 315 4.16 16.99 -18.20
N ASP A 316 2.95 17.57 -18.20
CA ASP A 316 2.63 18.77 -18.97
C ASP A 316 3.26 20.01 -18.30
N PRO A 317 4.16 20.75 -18.99
CA PRO A 317 4.87 21.87 -18.39
C PRO A 317 3.97 23.04 -17.95
N ASP A 318 2.87 23.31 -18.68
CA ASP A 318 1.96 24.40 -18.35
C ASP A 318 1.11 24.04 -17.14
N ILE A 319 0.48 22.86 -17.15
CA ILE A 319 -0.28 22.35 -16.00
C ILE A 319 0.61 22.29 -14.77
N ARG A 320 1.82 21.74 -14.91
CA ARG A 320 2.78 21.64 -13.81
C ARG A 320 3.11 23.01 -13.23
N LYS A 321 3.47 23.99 -14.07
CA LYS A 321 3.84 25.33 -13.60
C LYS A 321 2.67 25.98 -12.87
N ARG A 322 1.49 26.05 -13.50
CA ARG A 322 0.30 26.67 -12.92
C ARG A 322 -0.14 25.98 -11.62
N PHE A 323 -0.04 24.65 -11.56
CA PHE A 323 -0.37 23.89 -10.37
C PHE A 323 0.54 24.27 -9.20
N PHE A 324 1.87 24.29 -9.39
CA PHE A 324 2.78 24.67 -8.30
C PHE A 324 2.68 26.14 -7.92
N ASP A 325 2.50 27.05 -8.89
CA ASP A 325 2.23 28.47 -8.61
C ASP A 325 0.97 28.65 -7.73
N ALA A 326 -0.09 27.86 -8.00
CA ALA A 326 -1.31 27.86 -7.19
C ALA A 326 -1.09 27.22 -5.81
N MET A 327 -0.33 26.12 -5.71
CA MET A 327 0.00 25.50 -4.42
C MET A 327 0.83 26.41 -3.51
N ASP A 328 1.71 27.24 -4.08
CA ASP A 328 2.46 28.24 -3.32
C ASP A 328 1.55 29.38 -2.85
N ARG A 329 0.65 29.86 -3.71
CA ARG A 329 -0.30 30.94 -3.39
C ARG A 329 -1.36 30.54 -2.37
N TYR A 330 -1.88 29.32 -2.50
CA TYR A 330 -3.00 28.80 -1.70
C TYR A 330 -2.55 27.67 -0.75
N TYR A 331 -1.31 27.77 -0.27
CA TYR A 331 -0.71 26.79 0.62
C TYR A 331 -1.54 26.59 1.90
N ALA A 332 -2.11 27.66 2.45
CA ALA A 332 -2.91 27.60 3.67
C ALA A 332 -4.22 26.82 3.44
N GLU A 333 -4.87 27.01 2.30
CA GLU A 333 -6.06 26.26 1.86
C GLU A 333 -5.73 24.78 1.74
N TYR A 334 -4.61 24.43 1.08
CA TYR A 334 -4.16 23.05 0.94
C TYR A 334 -3.90 22.39 2.29
N VAL A 335 -3.19 23.07 3.20
CA VAL A 335 -2.95 22.55 4.56
C VAL A 335 -4.26 22.33 5.30
N ARG A 336 -5.24 23.25 5.23
CA ARG A 336 -6.54 23.08 5.89
C ARG A 336 -7.31 21.88 5.33
N THR A 337 -7.39 21.77 4.01
CA THR A 337 -8.08 20.67 3.33
C THR A 337 -7.43 19.33 3.65
N LEU A 338 -6.09 19.24 3.57
CA LEU A 338 -5.33 18.04 3.91
C LEU A 338 -5.50 17.66 5.38
N THR A 339 -5.45 18.64 6.29
CA THR A 339 -5.63 18.42 7.74
C THR A 339 -7.02 17.84 8.04
N ALA A 340 -8.08 18.40 7.44
CA ALA A 340 -9.43 17.87 7.61
C ALA A 340 -9.55 16.44 7.05
N HIS A 341 -8.97 16.20 5.87
CA HIS A 341 -9.07 14.92 5.20
C HIS A 341 -8.28 13.81 5.91
N ILE A 342 -7.01 14.02 6.23
CA ILE A 342 -6.18 13.08 6.99
C ILE A 342 -6.67 12.98 8.44
N GLY A 343 -7.16 14.07 9.03
CA GLY A 343 -7.78 14.08 10.35
C GLY A 343 -8.97 13.12 10.42
N LYS A 344 -9.81 13.07 9.37
CA LYS A 344 -10.91 12.09 9.27
C LYS A 344 -10.40 10.64 9.26
N HIS A 345 -9.28 10.36 8.59
CA HIS A 345 -8.67 9.02 8.59
C HIS A 345 -8.24 8.62 10.01
N VAL A 346 -7.47 9.49 10.67
CA VAL A 346 -6.96 9.26 12.03
C VAL A 346 -8.09 9.10 13.03
N ALA A 347 -9.16 9.90 12.90
CA ALA A 347 -10.33 9.84 13.76
C ALA A 347 -11.06 8.50 13.63
N LEU A 348 -11.35 8.05 12.41
CA LEU A 348 -12.08 6.79 12.17
C LEU A 348 -11.28 5.54 12.52
N LEU A 349 -9.95 5.63 12.57
CA LEU A 349 -9.07 4.58 13.09
C LEU A 349 -9.05 4.52 14.63
N ASN A 350 -9.72 5.46 15.31
CA ASN A 350 -9.78 5.59 16.76
C ASN A 350 -8.39 5.65 17.43
N ILE A 351 -7.40 6.30 16.79
CA ILE A 351 -6.03 6.41 17.30
C ILE A 351 -5.95 7.36 18.49
N ALA A 352 -6.67 8.50 18.44
CA ALA A 352 -6.56 9.57 19.44
C ALA A 352 -7.15 9.22 20.82
N GLU A 353 -8.06 8.24 20.90
CA GLU A 353 -8.62 7.76 22.18
C GLU A 353 -7.64 6.85 22.94
N ARG A 354 -6.61 6.33 22.26
CA ARG A 354 -5.66 5.35 22.82
C ARG A 354 -4.51 5.98 23.58
N ASN A 355 -4.10 7.19 23.21
CA ASN A 355 -3.02 7.93 23.90
C ASN A 355 -3.48 8.58 25.23
N LYS A 356 -4.71 8.31 25.68
CA LYS A 356 -5.27 8.80 26.96
C LYS A 356 -5.38 7.72 28.04
N SER A 357 -5.08 6.46 27.71
CA SER A 357 -4.91 5.33 28.64
C SER A 357 -3.44 5.03 28.83
#